data_AF-A0A4D9DHA1-F1
#
_entry.id   AF-A0A4D9DHA1-F1
#
_cell.length_a   1.000
_cell.length_b   1.000
_cell.length_c   1.000
_cell.angle_alpha   90.00
_cell.angle_beta   90.00
_cell.angle_gamma   90.00
#
_symmetry.space_group_name_H-M   'P 1'
#
loop_
_entity.id
_entity.type
_entity.pdbx_description
1 polymer ?
#
loop_
_entity_poly.entity_id
_entity_poly.type
_entity_poly.pdbx_seq_one_letter_code
_entity_poly.pdbx_strand_id
1 'polypeptide(L)'
;MVSLQFLAGRIFANTADSACLLGMRRRSLVFQPLAELEEQTDFEHRLPKQQWWLKLRPILKILAKYKADLDTSEKAHLEHITHKGVPVEANI
;
A
#
# COMPACT_ATOMS: atom_id res chain seq x y z
N MET A 1 25.18 -0.83 4.63
CA MET A 1 26.14 -0.24 5.59
C MET A 1 26.30 1.20 5.17
N VAL A 2 25.93 2.16 6.02
CA VAL A 2 26.00 3.60 5.73
C VAL A 2 27.48 3.96 5.55
N SER A 3 27.86 4.39 4.34
CA SER A 3 29.26 4.69 4.03
C SER A 3 29.64 6.06 4.56
N LEU A 4 29.98 6.13 5.85
CA LEU A 4 30.58 7.32 6.45
C LEU A 4 32.11 7.22 6.29
N GLN A 5 32.71 8.17 5.59
CA GLN A 5 34.17 8.24 5.45
C GLN A 5 34.74 9.06 6.60
N PHE A 6 35.61 8.46 7.40
CA PHE A 6 36.31 9.14 8.49
C PHE A 6 37.70 9.56 8.02
N LEU A 7 37.96 10.87 7.97
CA LEU A 7 39.27 11.41 7.62
C LEU A 7 39.62 12.54 8.58
N ALA A 8 40.80 12.43 9.22
CA ALA A 8 41.37 13.47 10.08
C ALA A 8 40.42 14.01 11.17
N GLY A 9 39.69 13.12 11.86
CA GLY A 9 38.79 13.49 12.95
C GLY A 9 37.43 14.05 12.51
N ARG A 10 37.15 14.12 11.20
CA ARG A 10 35.88 14.58 10.64
C ARG A 10 35.16 13.45 9.91
N ILE A 11 33.84 13.43 10.06
CA ILE A 11 32.95 12.50 9.36
C ILE A 11 32.47 13.19 8.08
N PHE A 12 32.75 12.59 6.93
CA PHE A 12 32.28 13.03 5.63
C PHE A 12 31.06 12.18 5.22
N ALA A 13 29.93 12.86 5.08
CA ALA A 13 28.63 12.30 4.74
C ALA A 13 28.17 12.80 3.36
N ASN A 14 29.08 12.76 2.38
CA ASN A 14 28.89 13.41 1.07
C ASN A 14 28.11 12.54 0.07
N THR A 15 27.83 11.28 0.42
CA THR A 15 27.07 10.34 -0.41
C THR A 15 25.59 10.33 -0.04
N ALA A 16 24.69 10.10 -1.00
CA ALA A 16 23.24 10.04 -0.73
C ALA A 16 22.87 8.97 0.33
N ASP A 17 23.66 7.90 0.41
CA ASP A 17 23.48 6.81 1.37
C ASP A 17 23.88 7.19 2.81
N SER A 18 24.45 8.37 3.03
CA SER A 18 24.91 8.81 4.37
C SER A 18 23.74 9.14 5.29
N ALA A 19 22.61 9.58 4.73
CA ALA A 19 21.37 9.86 5.43
C ALA A 19 20.28 8.93 4.90
N CYS A 20 20.12 7.78 5.55
CA CYS A 20 19.14 6.77 5.17
C CYS A 20 18.21 6.43 6.34
N LEU A 21 16.96 6.08 6.03
CA LEU A 21 16.02 5.50 6.98
C LEU A 21 16.05 3.98 6.88
N LEU A 22 16.02 3.31 8.03
CA LEU A 22 15.77 1.88 8.07
C LEU A 22 14.27 1.65 7.95
N GLY A 23 13.84 1.16 6.79
CA GLY A 23 12.44 0.87 6.50
C GLY A 23 12.23 -0.61 6.21
N MET A 24 10.97 -1.03 6.25
CA MET A 24 10.58 -2.35 5.77
C MET A 24 9.94 -2.21 4.39
N ARG A 25 10.51 -2.86 3.38
CA ARG A 25 9.94 -2.93 2.04
C ARG A 25 9.54 -4.37 1.75
N ARG A 26 8.25 -4.60 1.55
CA ARG A 26 7.64 -5.93 1.40
C ARG A 26 7.95 -6.84 2.61
N ARG A 27 8.97 -7.70 2.50
CA ARG A 27 9.38 -8.67 3.54
C ARG A 27 10.83 -8.46 4.00
N SER A 28 11.49 -7.39 3.54
CA SER A 28 12.91 -7.14 3.84
C SER A 28 13.09 -5.80 4.53
N LEU A 29 14.02 -5.74 5.49
CA LEU A 29 14.52 -4.50 6.08
C LEU A 29 15.59 -3.91 5.17
N VAL A 30 15.38 -2.70 4.71
CA VAL A 30 16.24 -2.02 3.73
C VAL A 30 16.56 -0.62 4.24
N PHE A 31 17.81 -0.20 4.08
CA PHE A 31 18.21 1.19 4.28
C PHE A 31 17.88 1.97 3.02
N GLN A 32 17.00 2.96 3.13
CA GLN A 32 16.55 3.78 2.02
C GLN A 32 17.11 5.21 2.17
N PRO A 33 17.85 5.73 1.18
CA PRO A 33 18.32 7.12 1.17
C PRO A 33 17.16 8.11 1.24
N LEU A 34 17.37 9.23 1.92
CA LEU A 34 16.34 10.26 2.09
C LEU A 34 15.91 10.89 0.75
N ALA A 35 16.84 11.06 -0.18
CA ALA A 35 16.56 11.62 -1.51
C ALA A 35 15.50 10.81 -2.29
N GLU A 36 15.56 9.49 -2.23
CA GLU A 36 14.55 8.62 -2.87
C GLU A 36 13.22 8.63 -2.13
N LEU A 37 13.23 8.89 -0.82
CA LEU A 37 12.05 8.90 0.02
C LEU A 37 11.20 10.16 -0.20
N GLU A 38 11.85 11.29 -0.49
CA GLU A 38 11.20 12.58 -0.82
C GLU A 38 10.30 12.50 -2.04
N GLU A 39 10.71 11.74 -3.05
CA GLU A 39 9.91 11.54 -4.25
C GLU A 39 8.62 10.76 -3.96
N GLN A 40 8.60 9.93 -2.92
CA GLN A 40 7.52 9.00 -2.60
C GLN A 40 6.63 9.47 -1.44
N THR A 41 7.12 10.41 -0.63
CA THR A 41 6.47 10.87 0.60
C THR A 41 6.28 12.38 0.56
N ASP A 42 5.12 12.85 0.96
CA ASP A 42 4.91 14.26 1.26
C ASP A 42 5.38 14.50 2.71
N PHE A 43 6.49 15.22 2.89
CA PHE A 43 7.06 15.50 4.21
C PHE A 43 6.30 16.56 5.00
N GLU A 44 5.63 17.51 4.33
CA GLU A 44 4.83 18.55 4.98
C GLU A 44 3.62 17.89 5.67
N HIS A 45 2.89 17.06 4.92
CA HIS A 45 1.72 16.36 5.43
C HIS A 45 2.05 15.02 6.10
N ARG A 46 3.32 14.59 6.06
CA ARG A 46 3.83 13.33 6.62
C ARG A 46 3.06 12.10 6.13
N LEU A 47 2.61 12.13 4.87
CA LEU A 47 1.80 11.09 4.27
C LEU A 47 2.48 10.54 3.01
N PRO A 48 2.42 9.21 2.77
CA PRO A 48 2.90 8.66 1.52
C PRO A 48 1.98 9.07 0.37
N LYS A 49 2.58 9.33 -0.80
CA LYS A 49 1.84 9.69 -2.02
C LYS A 49 0.97 8.54 -2.52
N GLN A 50 1.41 7.30 -2.30
CA GLN A 50 0.65 6.09 -2.63
C GLN A 50 0.13 5.42 -1.35
N GLN A 51 -1.18 5.40 -1.18
CA GLN A 51 -1.84 4.84 0.01
C GLN A 51 -2.57 3.53 -0.32
N TRP A 52 -1.82 2.43 -0.34
CA TRP A 52 -2.36 1.12 -0.73
C TRP A 52 -3.49 0.63 0.17
N TRP A 53 -3.45 0.94 1.47
CA TRP A 53 -4.47 0.51 2.44
C TRP A 53 -5.83 1.15 2.20
N LEU A 54 -5.92 2.29 1.49
CA LEU A 54 -7.21 2.87 1.15
C LEU A 54 -8.01 1.95 0.23
N LYS A 55 -7.34 1.14 -0.59
CA LYS A 55 -7.98 0.10 -1.41
C LYS A 55 -8.60 -1.04 -0.59
N LEU A 56 -8.23 -1.17 0.69
CA LEU A 56 -8.83 -2.15 1.61
C LEU A 56 -10.13 -1.64 2.24
N ARG A 57 -10.40 -0.32 2.19
CA ARG A 57 -11.62 0.27 2.76
C ARG A 57 -12.92 -0.34 2.20
N PRO A 58 -13.07 -0.61 0.89
CA PRO A 58 -14.26 -1.28 0.37
C PRO A 58 -14.45 -2.69 0.94
N ILE A 59 -13.39 -3.49 1.05
CA ILE A 59 -13.43 -4.84 1.62
C ILE A 59 -13.91 -4.78 3.08
N LEU A 60 -13.36 -3.85 3.86
CA LEU A 60 -13.77 -3.68 5.26
C LEU A 60 -15.25 -3.27 5.38
N LYS A 61 -15.75 -2.42 4.49
CA LYS A 61 -17.17 -2.02 4.46
C LYS A 61 -18.09 -3.21 4.14
N ILE A 62 -17.69 -4.09 3.22
CA ILE A 62 -18.43 -5.32 2.89
C ILE A 62 -18.47 -6.25 4.12
N LEU A 63 -17.31 -6.48 4.76
CA LEU A 63 -17.22 -7.33 5.95
C LEU A 63 -18.06 -6.78 7.12
N ALA A 64 -18.14 -5.46 7.26
CA ALA A 64 -18.97 -4.81 8.26
C ALA A 64 -20.47 -4.82 7.94
N LYS A 65 -20.90 -5.44 6.81
CA LYS A 65 -22.29 -5.40 6.29
C LYS A 65 -22.83 -3.96 6.19
N TYR A 66 -21.95 -3.02 5.85
CA TYR A 66 -22.28 -1.61 5.79
C TYR A 66 -23.14 -1.33 4.55
N LYS A 67 -24.33 -0.74 4.74
CA LYS A 67 -25.24 -0.33 3.66
C LYS A 67 -24.76 0.99 3.02
N ALA A 68 -23.68 0.93 2.25
CA ALA A 68 -23.28 2.05 1.38
C ALA A 68 -23.40 1.65 -0.08
N ASP A 69 -23.77 2.61 -0.93
CA ASP A 69 -23.49 2.52 -2.36
C ASP A 69 -21.98 2.36 -2.53
N LEU A 70 -21.57 1.16 -2.91
CA LEU A 70 -20.21 0.87 -3.31
C LEU A 70 -20.14 1.28 -4.78
N ASP A 71 -19.61 2.48 -5.06
CA ASP A 71 -19.25 2.88 -6.43
C ASP A 71 -18.09 2.00 -6.92
N THR A 72 -18.40 0.77 -7.29
CA THR A 72 -17.51 -0.13 -8.02
C THR A 72 -17.50 0.34 -9.47
N SER A 73 -16.76 1.43 -9.74
CA SER A 73 -16.48 1.93 -11.10
C SER A 73 -15.54 1.02 -11.90
N GLU A 74 -15.22 -0.17 -11.39
CA GLU A 74 -14.80 -1.30 -12.22
C GLU A 74 -15.86 -2.38 -12.07
N LYS A 75 -16.74 -2.46 -13.07
CA LYS A 75 -17.67 -3.56 -13.29
C LYS A 75 -16.85 -4.83 -13.47
N ALA A 76 -16.41 -5.41 -12.36
CA ALA A 76 -15.85 -6.75 -12.35
C ALA A 76 -16.96 -7.67 -12.88
N HIS A 77 -16.65 -8.27 -14.02
CA HIS A 77 -17.32 -9.36 -14.73
C HIS A 77 -17.93 -10.40 -13.76
N LEU A 78 -19.08 -10.09 -13.17
CA LEU A 78 -19.81 -10.92 -12.19
C LEU A 78 -20.75 -11.93 -12.88
N GLU A 79 -20.62 -12.12 -14.19
CA GLU A 79 -21.55 -12.89 -15.01
C GLU A 79 -21.48 -14.41 -14.76
N HIS A 80 -20.39 -14.93 -14.18
CA HIS A 80 -20.17 -16.38 -14.07
C HIS A 80 -20.63 -17.03 -12.75
N ILE A 81 -21.20 -16.28 -11.80
CA ILE A 81 -21.59 -16.84 -10.49
C ILE A 81 -23.09 -17.24 -10.45
N THR A 82 -23.89 -16.85 -11.43
CA THR A 82 -25.33 -17.16 -11.46
C THR A 82 -25.62 -18.42 -12.29
N HIS A 83 -25.23 -19.60 -11.81
CA HIS A 83 -25.85 -20.84 -12.31
C HIS A 83 -26.94 -21.32 -11.34
N LYS A 84 -28.15 -21.39 -11.89
CA LYS A 84 -29.45 -21.57 -11.24
C LYS A 84 -29.55 -22.88 -10.45
N GLY A 85 -29.99 -22.77 -9.20
CA GLY A 85 -30.63 -23.84 -8.45
C GLY A 85 -31.99 -23.36 -7.95
N VAL A 86 -32.97 -23.23 -8.85
CA VAL A 86 -34.38 -23.07 -8.45
C VAL A 86 -35.00 -24.47 -8.52
N PRO A 87 -35.40 -25.09 -7.40
CA PRO A 87 -36.26 -26.27 -7.46
C PRO A 87 -37.65 -25.78 -7.89
N VAL A 88 -38.11 -26.31 -9.02
CA VAL A 88 -39.47 -26.11 -9.53
C VAL A 88 -40.46 -26.67 -8.51
N GLU A 89 -41.45 -25.85 -8.14
CA GLU A 89 -42.59 -26.24 -7.32
C GLU A 89 -43.29 -27.47 -7.91
N ALA A 90 -43.38 -28.55 -7.13
CA ALA A 90 -44.22 -29.70 -7.43
C ALA A 90 -45.60 -29.46 -6.82
N ASN A 91 -46.55 -28.98 -7.64
CA ASN A 91 -47.97 -29.16 -7.42
C ASN A 91 -48.43 -30.34 -8.27
N ILE A 92 -48.70 -31.51 -7.64
CA ILE A 92 -49.86 -32.41 -7.85
C ILE A 92 -50.12 -33.06 -6.49
#